data_AF-A0A963EAW4-F1
#
_entry.id   AF-A0A963EAW4-F1
#
_cell.length_a   1.000
_cell.length_b   1.000
_cell.length_c   1.000
_cell.angle_alpha   90.00
_cell.angle_beta   90.00
_cell.angle_gamma   90.00
#
_symmetry.space_group_name_H-M   'P 1'
#
loop_
_entity.id
_entity.type
_entity.pdbx_description
1 polymer ?
#
loop_
_entity_poly.entity_id
_entity_poly.type
_entity_poly.pdbx_seq_one_letter_code
_entity_poly.pdbx_strand_id
1 'polypeptide(L)'
;MNEYDSDRIRSAVGGTPVDSPEEADIVIVNTCAIRDKADQKAFSGLGKYKHLKARKPDMILGVAGCVAQLYGDRLLRKIPHLDFVLGPRAIPRLPELISRIEQTKERPVET
;
A
#
# COMPACT_ATOMS: atom_id res chain seq x y z
N MET A 1 17.15 -3.21 3.34
CA MET A 1 16.52 -1.89 3.14
C MET A 1 15.00 -2.06 2.91
N ASN A 2 14.31 -2.67 3.88
CA ASN A 2 12.85 -2.81 3.90
C ASN A 2 12.31 -2.69 5.33
N GLU A 3 13.14 -3.02 6.33
CA GLU A 3 12.81 -2.93 7.77
C GLU A 3 12.60 -1.48 8.23
N TYR A 4 13.55 -0.58 7.95
CA TYR A 4 13.43 0.84 8.35
C TYR A 4 12.20 1.54 7.78
N ASP A 5 11.88 1.32 6.50
CA ASP A 5 10.67 1.89 5.90
C ASP A 5 9.40 1.24 6.44
N SER A 6 9.45 -0.06 6.79
CA SER A 6 8.31 -0.73 7.41
C SER A 6 8.04 -0.19 8.81
N ASP A 7 9.07 0.10 9.59
CA ASP A 7 8.91 0.76 10.90
C ASP A 7 8.35 2.17 10.76
N ARG A 8 8.84 2.95 9.79
CA ARG A 8 8.28 4.29 9.51
C ARG A 8 6.82 4.23 9.10
N ILE A 9 6.45 3.26 8.28
CA ILE A 9 5.04 3.02 7.89
C ILE A 9 4.21 2.68 9.12
N ARG A 10 4.66 1.74 9.97
CA ARG A 10 3.95 1.35 11.19
C ARG A 10 3.75 2.55 12.13
N SER A 11 4.81 3.31 12.37
CA SER A 11 4.74 4.52 13.20
C SER A 11 3.81 5.58 12.62
N ALA A 12 3.75 5.72 11.30
CA ALA A 12 2.88 6.69 10.64
C ALA A 12 1.40 6.28 10.68
N VAL A 13 1.06 5.00 10.51
CA VAL A 13 -0.33 4.54 10.58
C VAL A 13 -0.90 4.68 12.00
N GLY A 14 -0.07 4.49 13.03
CA GLY A 14 -0.52 4.56 14.43
C GLY A 14 -1.49 3.44 14.84
N GLY A 15 -1.60 2.38 14.02
CA GLY A 15 -2.48 1.24 14.24
C GLY A 15 -1.82 0.08 14.98
N THR A 16 -2.64 -0.87 15.42
CA THR A 16 -2.18 -2.12 16.06
C THR A 16 -1.89 -3.17 14.99
N PRO A 17 -0.73 -3.84 15.02
CA PRO A 17 -0.45 -4.95 14.11
C PRO A 17 -1.42 -6.10 14.35
N VAL A 18 -1.83 -6.77 13.28
CA VAL A 18 -2.66 -7.98 13.32
C VAL A 18 -1.90 -9.15 12.69
N ASP A 19 -2.24 -10.37 13.10
CA ASP A 19 -1.54 -11.59 12.66
C ASP A 19 -1.99 -12.07 11.28
N SER A 20 -3.18 -11.65 10.82
CA SER A 20 -3.72 -12.03 9.52
C SER A 20 -4.23 -10.81 8.73
N PRO A 21 -4.05 -10.78 7.39
CA PRO A 21 -4.65 -9.74 6.56
C PRO A 21 -6.17 -9.67 6.68
N GLU A 22 -6.83 -10.79 6.97
CA GLU A 22 -8.28 -10.90 7.15
C GLU A 22 -8.79 -10.03 8.30
N GLU A 23 -7.97 -9.86 9.35
CA GLU A 23 -8.26 -9.03 10.51
C GLU A 23 -7.88 -7.55 10.28
N ALA A 24 -7.12 -7.24 9.23
CA ALA A 24 -6.63 -5.90 8.99
C ALA A 24 -7.71 -4.96 8.42
N ASP A 25 -7.74 -3.73 8.91
CA ASP A 25 -8.47 -2.62 8.29
C ASP A 25 -7.61 -1.91 7.23
N ILE A 26 -6.29 -1.94 7.39
CA ILE A 26 -5.33 -1.35 6.47
C ILE A 26 -4.22 -2.35 6.16
N VAL A 27 -4.00 -2.62 4.88
CA VAL A 27 -2.93 -3.47 4.37
C VAL A 27 -2.00 -2.64 3.51
N ILE A 28 -0.72 -2.58 3.89
CA ILE A 28 0.31 -1.84 3.14
C ILE A 28 1.39 -2.81 2.68
N VAL A 29 1.53 -2.95 1.36
CA VAL A 29 2.58 -3.77 0.77
C VAL A 29 3.81 -2.89 0.51
N ASN A 30 4.81 -3.00 1.38
CA ASN A 30 6.09 -2.32 1.20
C ASN A 30 6.96 -3.07 0.19
N THR A 31 7.39 -2.37 -0.87
CA THR A 31 8.05 -2.94 -2.05
C THR A 31 9.42 -2.30 -2.27
N CYS A 32 10.40 -3.13 -2.61
CA CYS A 32 11.79 -2.73 -2.77
C CYS A 32 12.25 -2.94 -4.21
N ALA A 33 12.97 -1.98 -4.82
CA ALA A 33 13.33 -2.01 -6.25
C ALA A 33 14.71 -2.64 -6.54
N ILE A 34 15.44 -3.10 -5.53
CA ILE A 34 16.85 -3.50 -5.65
C ILE A 34 17.02 -4.93 -6.23
N ARG A 35 15.93 -5.58 -6.68
CA ARG A 35 15.97 -6.96 -7.18
C ARG A 35 15.25 -7.08 -8.52
N ASP A 36 15.88 -7.84 -9.41
CA ASP A 36 15.27 -8.32 -10.65
C ASP A 36 13.95 -9.06 -10.32
N LYS A 37 12.86 -8.77 -11.06
CA LYS A 37 11.49 -9.28 -10.83
C LYS A 37 10.74 -8.78 -9.57
N ALA A 38 11.22 -7.73 -8.89
CA ALA A 38 10.52 -7.17 -7.72
C ALA A 38 9.10 -6.67 -8.07
N ASP A 39 8.92 -6.16 -9.28
CA ASP A 39 7.66 -5.74 -9.87
C ASP A 39 6.68 -6.92 -9.99
N GLN A 40 7.10 -8.05 -10.60
CA GLN A 40 6.24 -9.23 -10.77
C GLN A 40 5.78 -9.79 -9.43
N LYS A 41 6.68 -9.84 -8.43
CA LYS A 41 6.32 -10.29 -7.08
C LYS A 41 5.36 -9.32 -6.38
N ALA A 42 5.55 -8.00 -6.55
CA ALA A 42 4.62 -7.01 -6.03
C ALA A 42 3.22 -7.19 -6.64
N PHE A 43 3.11 -7.33 -7.97
CA PHE A 43 1.83 -7.54 -8.65
C PHE A 43 1.14 -8.82 -8.20
N SER A 44 1.85 -9.95 -8.15
CA SER A 44 1.29 -11.23 -7.68
C SER A 44 0.87 -11.16 -6.20
N GLY A 45 1.69 -10.53 -5.36
CA GLY A 45 1.39 -10.32 -3.95
C GLY A 45 0.16 -9.44 -3.74
N LEU A 46 -0.10 -8.48 -4.62
CA LEU A 46 -1.27 -7.60 -4.55
C LEU A 46 -2.54 -8.25 -5.12
N GLY A 47 -2.40 -9.13 -6.10
CA GLY A 47 -3.51 -9.89 -6.68
C GLY A 47 -4.24 -10.75 -5.65
N LYS A 48 -3.54 -11.29 -4.64
CA LYS A 48 -4.14 -12.14 -3.61
C LYS A 48 -5.18 -11.41 -2.73
N TYR A 49 -5.04 -10.09 -2.59
CA TYR A 49 -5.96 -9.28 -1.79
C TYR A 49 -7.26 -8.93 -2.52
N LYS A 50 -7.40 -9.29 -3.80
CA LYS A 50 -8.63 -9.05 -4.57
C LYS A 50 -9.85 -9.67 -3.90
N HIS A 51 -9.76 -10.93 -3.50
CA HIS A 51 -10.86 -11.64 -2.84
C HIS A 51 -11.15 -11.08 -1.45
N LEU A 52 -10.11 -10.65 -0.74
CA LEU A 52 -10.26 -10.06 0.58
C LEU A 52 -10.96 -8.70 0.51
N LYS A 53 -10.53 -7.81 -0.40
CA LYS A 53 -11.16 -6.50 -0.64
C LYS A 53 -12.63 -6.65 -1.11
N ALA A 54 -12.95 -7.70 -1.86
CA ALA A 54 -14.34 -8.00 -2.23
C ALA A 54 -15.21 -8.38 -1.01
N ARG A 55 -14.64 -8.98 0.04
CA ARG A 55 -15.34 -9.31 1.29
C ARG A 55 -15.32 -8.15 2.29
N LYS A 56 -14.27 -7.33 2.28
CA LYS A 56 -14.08 -6.15 3.13
C LYS A 56 -13.88 -4.90 2.24
N PRO A 57 -14.96 -4.32 1.68
CA PRO A 57 -14.85 -3.19 0.75
C PRO A 57 -14.23 -1.94 1.40
N ASP A 58 -14.39 -1.77 2.71
CA ASP A 58 -13.82 -0.65 3.46
C ASP A 58 -12.36 -0.85 3.89
N MET A 59 -11.79 -2.07 3.75
CA MET A 59 -10.38 -2.32 4.07
C MET A 59 -9.48 -1.56 3.10
N ILE A 60 -8.58 -0.71 3.57
CA ILE A 60 -7.66 0.06 2.73
C ILE A 60 -6.48 -0.81 2.29
N LEU A 61 -6.18 -0.84 0.99
CA LEU A 61 -5.05 -1.56 0.41
C LEU A 61 -4.12 -0.58 -0.31
N GLY A 62 -2.88 -0.48 0.15
CA GLY A 62 -1.87 0.40 -0.41
C GLY A 62 -0.57 -0.29 -0.80
N VAL A 63 0.18 0.36 -1.70
CA VAL A 63 1.57 -0.01 -2.01
C VAL A 63 2.49 1.12 -1.60
N ALA A 64 3.55 0.77 -0.87
CA ALA A 64 4.59 1.70 -0.47
C ALA A 64 5.97 1.27 -1.01
N GLY A 65 6.91 2.21 -1.07
CA GLY A 65 8.33 1.93 -1.32
C GLY A 65 8.79 2.17 -2.76
N CYS A 66 9.97 1.66 -3.12
CA CYS A 66 10.65 2.04 -4.37
C CYS A 66 9.93 1.57 -5.64
N VAL A 67 9.20 0.46 -5.61
CA VAL A 67 8.37 0.06 -6.77
C VAL A 67 7.17 0.99 -6.89
N ALA A 68 6.58 1.42 -5.77
CA ALA A 68 5.55 2.46 -5.75
C ALA A 68 6.04 3.74 -6.44
N GLN A 69 7.25 4.19 -6.08
CA GLN A 69 7.91 5.35 -6.68
C GLN A 69 8.11 5.21 -8.19
N LEU A 70 8.55 4.04 -8.66
CA LEU A 70 8.91 3.81 -10.05
C LEU A 70 7.70 3.69 -10.98
N TYR A 71 6.63 3.05 -10.49
CA TYR A 71 5.46 2.75 -11.31
C TYR A 71 4.33 3.77 -11.13
N GLY A 72 4.20 4.38 -9.94
CA GLY A 72 3.21 5.41 -9.66
C GLY A 72 1.79 5.01 -10.06
N ASP A 73 1.14 5.87 -10.84
CA ASP A 73 -0.23 5.71 -11.33
C ASP A 73 -0.47 4.43 -12.15
N ARG A 74 0.58 3.87 -12.77
CA ARG A 74 0.50 2.60 -13.50
C ARG A 74 0.09 1.46 -12.58
N LEU A 75 0.41 1.51 -11.28
CA LEU A 75 -0.03 0.51 -10.32
C LEU A 75 -1.54 0.50 -10.14
N LEU A 76 -2.19 1.68 -10.05
CA LEU A 76 -3.64 1.78 -9.91
C LEU A 76 -4.38 1.25 -11.14
N ARG A 77 -3.82 1.48 -12.33
CA ARG A 77 -4.35 0.93 -13.60
C ARG A 77 -4.22 -0.59 -13.67
N LYS A 78 -3.06 -1.13 -13.26
CA LYS A 78 -2.81 -2.58 -13.28
C LYS A 78 -3.55 -3.32 -12.17
N ILE A 79 -3.79 -2.67 -11.03
CA ILE A 79 -4.41 -3.25 -9.85
C ILE A 79 -5.58 -2.35 -9.44
N PRO A 80 -6.77 -2.56 -10.01
CA PRO A 80 -7.94 -1.69 -9.79
C PRO A 80 -8.43 -1.64 -8.34
N HIS A 81 -8.05 -2.61 -7.49
CA HIS A 81 -8.42 -2.69 -6.08
C HIS A 81 -7.41 -2.05 -5.12
N LEU A 82 -6.38 -1.34 -5.63
CA LEU A 82 -5.51 -0.50 -4.81
C LEU A 82 -6.17 0.82 -4.46
N ASP A 83 -6.11 1.24 -3.20
CA ASP A 83 -6.61 2.53 -2.76
C ASP A 83 -5.55 3.62 -2.85
N PHE A 84 -4.25 3.31 -2.75
CA PHE A 84 -3.19 4.32 -2.92
C PHE A 84 -1.83 3.76 -3.32
N VAL A 85 -0.97 4.67 -3.78
CA VAL A 85 0.44 4.39 -4.12
C VAL A 85 1.33 5.44 -3.45
N LEU A 86 2.34 5.00 -2.69
CA LEU A 86 3.18 5.87 -1.86
C LEU A 86 4.68 5.61 -2.02
N GLY A 87 5.42 6.58 -2.54
CA GLY A 87 6.87 6.58 -2.58
C GLY A 87 7.48 6.69 -1.17
N PRO A 88 8.73 6.23 -0.96
CA PRO A 88 9.37 6.19 0.35
C PRO A 88 9.57 7.57 0.99
N ARG A 89 9.65 8.64 0.18
CA ARG A 89 9.75 10.03 0.66
C ARG A 89 8.42 10.58 1.16
N ALA A 90 7.30 10.03 0.71
CA ALA A 90 5.96 10.46 1.07
C ALA A 90 5.36 9.70 2.26
N ILE A 91 6.08 8.72 2.85
CA ILE A 91 5.66 8.00 4.07
C ILE A 91 5.15 8.92 5.19
N PRO A 92 5.76 10.08 5.50
CA PRO A 92 5.24 10.98 6.53
C PRO A 92 3.81 11.50 6.27
N ARG A 93 3.35 11.49 5.02
CA ARG A 93 2.01 11.92 4.61
C ARG A 93 0.96 10.80 4.69
N LEU A 94 1.38 9.58 5.03
CA LEU A 94 0.49 8.41 5.13
C LEU A 94 -0.75 8.64 6.02
N PRO A 95 -0.68 9.29 7.21
CA PRO A 95 -1.86 9.54 8.02
C PRO A 95 -2.89 10.43 7.30
N GLU A 96 -2.42 11.53 6.70
CA GLU A 96 -3.25 12.46 5.92
C GLU A 96 -3.91 11.74 4.73
N LEU A 97 -3.15 10.89 4.04
CA LEU A 97 -3.64 10.12 2.90
C LEU A 97 -4.73 9.12 3.31
N ILE A 98 -4.54 8.40 4.42
CA ILE A 98 -5.54 7.46 4.94
C ILE A 98 -6.85 8.21 5.23
N SER A 99 -6.78 9.31 5.99
CA SER A 99 -7.97 10.12 6.28
C SER A 99 -8.65 10.65 5.02
N ARG A 100 -7.88 11.07 4.00
CA ARG A 100 -8.42 11.52 2.72
C ARG A 100 -9.15 10.39 1.99
N ILE A 101 -8.60 9.18 1.96
CA ILE A 101 -9.23 8.00 1.31
C ILE A 101 -10.55 7.67 1.99
N GLU A 102 -10.59 7.70 3.33
CA GLU A 102 -11.81 7.42 4.10
C GLU A 102 -12.93 8.42 3.79
N GLN A 103 -12.59 9.71 3.62
CA GLN A 103 -13.55 10.78 3.40
C GLN A 103 -14.01 10.93 1.94
N THR A 104 -13.08 10.76 0.99
CA THR A 104 -13.31 11.13 -0.42
C THR A 104 -13.45 9.93 -1.35
N LYS A 105 -13.00 8.74 -0.90
CA LYS A 105 -12.84 7.53 -1.73
C LYS A 105 -11.94 7.75 -2.97
N GLU A 106 -11.12 8.80 -2.97
CA GLU A 106 -10.10 9.02 -3.98
C GLU A 106 -8.98 8.00 -3.87
N ARG A 107 -8.23 7.82 -4.98
CA ARG A 107 -7.12 6.86 -5.07
C ARG A 107 -5.79 7.59 -5.27
N PRO A 108 -5.21 8.21 -4.21
CA PRO A 108 -4.06 9.09 -4.34
C PRO A 108 -2.78 8.36 -4.77
N VAL A 109 -1.93 9.07 -5.51
CA VAL A 109 -0.59 8.65 -5.92
C VAL A 109 0.39 9.72 -5.50
N GLU A 110 1.31 9.36 -4.61
CA GLU A 110 2.30 10.27 -4.03
C GLU A 110 3.68 9.63 -4.14
N THR A 111 4.43 9.97 -5.20
CA THR A 111 5.75 9.39 -5.51
C THR A 111 6.80 10.48 -5.61
#